data_AF-A0A929KPZ7-F1
#
_entry.id   AF-A0A929KPZ7-F1
#
_cell.length_a   1.000
_cell.length_b   1.000
_cell.length_c   1.000
_cell.angle_alpha   90.00
_cell.angle_beta   90.00
_cell.angle_gamma   90.00
#
_symmetry.space_group_name_H-M   'P 1'
#
loop_
_entity.id
_entity.type
_entity.pdbx_description
1 polymer ?
#
loop_
_entity_poly.entity_id
_entity_poly.type
_entity_poly.pdbx_seq_one_letter_code
_entity_poly.pdbx_strand_id
1 'polypeptide(L)'
;MPYPINSDRNKPWNNLPLLPIDKDLYEDIQVFAQLGNAKAALGRLQGRSIAIPNQGLLINSISLQEAKASNAIENIFTTDDELYKAYSEQQHKQLEGPAKEILNYREALWLGYEYLQGDQSFDEAYFIKMYRTVSQFNDGIRPAVAQIYIKEGGSGPNAGKASYTPPRGPGILEEKLANLIDFLNDDQQYQLDPLLKMAIGHYQFEAIHPFRDGNGRTGRIFNIHYLTKKGLLDYPILFLSRYIMDNKEDYYATLSGIAQKGNWKNWLLFMLKAVEITANLTYNKINDIISAKDAILEAIVAQNNISRPESLVSTLFTEPFTRVKHLTERGLYAENTARKYLDELSVMGILEKRMIQGNSYYLNLELYRILSE
;
A
#
# COMPACT_ATOMS: atom_id res chain seq x y z
N MET A 1 -24.40 -12.31 -21.73
CA MET A 1 -24.00 -13.74 -21.75
C MET A 1 -23.23 -14.03 -20.47
N PRO A 2 -23.21 -15.27 -19.92
CA PRO A 2 -22.43 -15.55 -18.72
C PRO A 2 -20.94 -15.24 -18.95
N TYR A 3 -20.29 -14.65 -17.95
CA TYR A 3 -18.87 -14.29 -18.04
C TYR A 3 -18.03 -15.55 -18.31
N PRO A 4 -17.10 -15.53 -19.29
CA PRO A 4 -16.23 -16.67 -19.56
C PRO A 4 -15.44 -17.08 -18.31
N ILE A 5 -15.32 -18.39 -18.08
CA ILE A 5 -14.59 -18.94 -16.92
C ILE A 5 -13.36 -19.73 -17.39
N ASN A 6 -12.33 -19.81 -16.55
CA ASN A 6 -11.24 -20.75 -16.69
C ASN A 6 -11.61 -22.08 -16.01
N SER A 7 -12.14 -23.02 -16.79
CA SER A 7 -12.54 -24.34 -16.29
C SER A 7 -11.38 -25.26 -15.92
N ASP A 8 -10.15 -25.00 -16.41
CA ASP A 8 -8.96 -25.82 -16.14
C ASP A 8 -7.82 -24.95 -15.60
N ARG A 9 -7.63 -25.00 -14.28
CA ARG A 9 -6.64 -24.18 -13.56
C ARG A 9 -5.18 -24.47 -13.97
N ASN A 10 -4.91 -25.59 -14.66
CA ASN A 10 -3.58 -25.94 -15.14
C ASN A 10 -3.30 -25.43 -16.55
N LYS A 11 -4.32 -24.92 -17.25
CA LYS A 11 -4.19 -24.37 -18.60
C LYS A 11 -4.11 -22.84 -18.53
N PRO A 12 -3.17 -22.23 -19.28
CA PRO A 12 -3.12 -20.78 -19.43
C PRO A 12 -4.46 -20.24 -19.89
N TRP A 13 -5.00 -19.25 -19.18
CA TRP A 13 -6.26 -18.62 -19.57
C TRP A 13 -6.07 -17.59 -20.68
N ASN A 14 -5.63 -18.03 -21.85
CA ASN A 14 -5.30 -17.15 -22.98
C ASN A 14 -6.50 -16.32 -23.47
N ASN A 15 -7.71 -16.88 -23.33
CA ASN A 15 -8.96 -16.20 -23.63
C ASN A 15 -9.52 -15.41 -22.43
N LEU A 16 -8.67 -14.99 -21.46
CA LEU A 16 -9.06 -14.05 -20.41
C LEU A 16 -9.77 -12.85 -21.08
N PRO A 17 -11.05 -12.58 -20.75
CA PRO A 17 -11.81 -11.50 -21.37
C PRO A 17 -11.11 -10.14 -21.24
N LEU A 18 -11.20 -9.35 -22.30
CA LEU A 18 -10.74 -7.96 -22.29
C LEU A 18 -11.73 -7.08 -21.51
N LEU A 19 -11.23 -5.96 -21.01
CA LEU A 19 -12.00 -4.88 -20.43
C LEU A 19 -12.62 -4.01 -21.54
N PRO A 20 -13.80 -3.40 -21.31
CA PRO A 20 -14.56 -3.40 -20.06
C PRO A 20 -15.37 -4.69 -19.90
N ILE A 21 -15.72 -5.02 -18.65
CA ILE A 21 -16.66 -6.11 -18.38
C ILE A 21 -18.10 -5.69 -18.70
N ASP A 22 -18.97 -6.68 -18.94
CA ASP A 22 -20.40 -6.45 -19.16
C ASP A 22 -21.04 -5.71 -17.96
N LYS A 23 -21.97 -4.80 -18.25
CA LYS A 23 -22.65 -3.96 -17.25
C LYS A 23 -23.41 -4.80 -16.23
N ASP A 24 -24.03 -5.88 -16.69
CA ASP A 24 -24.79 -6.81 -15.84
C ASP A 24 -23.94 -7.43 -14.70
N LEU A 25 -22.60 -7.36 -14.80
CA LEU A 25 -21.68 -7.91 -13.80
C LEU A 25 -21.39 -6.94 -12.63
N TYR A 26 -21.69 -5.65 -12.79
CA TYR A 26 -21.45 -4.62 -11.77
C TYR A 26 -22.65 -3.74 -11.46
N GLU A 27 -23.66 -3.64 -12.35
CA GLU A 27 -24.91 -2.92 -12.12
C GLU A 27 -25.85 -3.72 -11.19
N ASP A 28 -25.41 -3.88 -9.94
CA ASP A 28 -26.13 -4.57 -8.88
C ASP A 28 -26.40 -3.63 -7.71
N ILE A 29 -27.61 -3.71 -7.14
CA ILE A 29 -28.07 -2.82 -6.06
C ILE A 29 -27.13 -2.88 -4.85
N GLN A 30 -26.63 -4.07 -4.50
CA GLN A 30 -25.73 -4.22 -3.35
C GLN A 30 -24.35 -3.64 -3.65
N VAL A 31 -23.86 -3.82 -4.88
CA VAL A 31 -22.59 -3.22 -5.33
C VAL A 31 -22.67 -1.70 -5.28
N PHE A 32 -23.76 -1.11 -5.76
CA PHE A 32 -23.94 0.35 -5.74
C PHE A 32 -24.18 0.91 -4.33
N ALA A 33 -24.90 0.19 -3.47
CA ALA A 33 -25.02 0.58 -2.06
C ALA A 33 -23.65 0.57 -1.37
N GLN A 34 -22.85 -0.48 -1.57
CA GLN A 34 -21.51 -0.59 -1.01
C GLN A 34 -20.53 0.44 -1.61
N LEU A 35 -20.69 0.78 -2.89
CA LEU A 35 -19.95 1.84 -3.56
C LEU A 35 -20.24 3.21 -2.90
N GLY A 36 -21.50 3.50 -2.58
CA GLY A 36 -21.88 4.72 -1.85
C GLY A 36 -21.17 4.84 -0.51
N ASN A 37 -21.12 3.75 0.27
CA ASN A 37 -20.41 3.71 1.55
C ASN A 37 -18.90 3.94 1.39
N ALA A 38 -18.29 3.27 0.41
CA ALA A 38 -16.86 3.41 0.12
C ALA A 38 -16.50 4.85 -0.27
N LYS A 39 -17.29 5.48 -1.14
CA LYS A 39 -17.10 6.89 -1.55
C LYS A 39 -17.24 7.85 -0.37
N ALA A 40 -18.24 7.65 0.48
CA ALA A 40 -18.43 8.48 1.68
C ALA A 40 -17.25 8.37 2.65
N ALA A 41 -16.73 7.16 2.88
CA ALA A 41 -15.56 6.94 3.71
C ALA A 41 -14.30 7.59 3.12
N LEU A 42 -14.08 7.43 1.81
CA LEU A 42 -12.93 7.98 1.11
C LEU A 42 -12.95 9.52 1.07
N GLY A 43 -14.12 10.11 0.82
CA GLY A 43 -14.30 11.57 0.88
C GLY A 43 -14.06 12.16 2.27
N ARG A 44 -14.43 11.43 3.35
CA ARG A 44 -14.09 11.84 4.73
C ARG A 44 -12.58 11.81 4.97
N LEU A 45 -11.90 10.75 4.49
CA LEU A 45 -10.44 10.65 4.58
C LEU A 45 -9.75 11.79 3.82
N GLN A 46 -10.11 12.01 2.55
CA GLN A 46 -9.54 13.06 1.71
C GLN A 46 -9.74 14.45 2.33
N GLY A 47 -10.96 14.77 2.76
CA GLY A 47 -11.26 16.06 3.38
C GLY A 47 -10.43 16.30 4.66
N ARG A 48 -10.11 15.25 5.40
CA ARG A 48 -9.26 15.36 6.60
C ARG A 48 -7.78 15.50 6.26
N SER A 49 -7.27 14.82 5.24
CA SER A 49 -5.84 14.84 4.91
C SER A 49 -5.35 16.21 4.43
N ILE A 50 -6.19 16.98 3.74
CA ILE A 50 -5.84 18.33 3.26
C ILE A 50 -5.63 19.30 4.43
N ALA A 51 -6.36 19.12 5.53
CA ALA A 51 -6.32 20.02 6.68
C ALA A 51 -5.05 19.90 7.54
N ILE A 52 -4.12 19.00 7.20
CA ILE A 52 -2.96 18.69 8.03
C ILE A 52 -1.73 19.46 7.53
N PRO A 53 -1.13 20.34 8.36
CA PRO A 53 -0.02 21.18 7.93
C PRO A 53 1.26 20.43 7.53
N ASN A 54 1.50 19.25 8.11
CA ASN A 54 2.64 18.39 7.77
C ASN A 54 2.14 17.08 7.17
N GLN A 55 1.88 17.07 5.87
CA GLN A 55 1.41 15.86 5.17
C GLN A 55 2.48 14.76 5.12
N GLY A 56 3.77 15.13 5.17
CA GLY A 56 4.89 14.17 5.22
C GLY A 56 4.79 13.20 6.39
N LEU A 57 4.23 13.64 7.53
CA LEU A 57 3.88 12.79 8.67
C LEU A 57 3.02 11.60 8.27
N LEU A 58 1.89 11.88 7.62
CA LEU A 58 0.91 10.87 7.24
C LEU A 58 1.51 9.93 6.23
N ILE A 59 2.21 10.48 5.25
CA ILE A 59 2.70 9.66 4.17
C ILE A 59 3.79 8.74 4.71
N ASN A 60 4.72 9.20 5.55
CA ASN A 60 5.72 8.31 6.14
C ASN A 60 5.12 7.23 7.05
N SER A 61 4.16 7.59 7.91
CA SER A 61 3.62 6.68 8.92
C SER A 61 2.63 5.68 8.31
N ILE A 62 1.64 6.18 7.57
CA ILE A 62 0.58 5.34 7.01
C ILE A 62 1.08 4.51 5.83
N SER A 63 1.96 5.06 4.96
CA SER A 63 2.53 4.24 3.87
C SER A 63 3.40 3.11 4.40
N LEU A 64 4.05 3.29 5.55
CA LEU A 64 4.82 2.22 6.20
C LEU A 64 3.90 1.12 6.74
N GLN A 65 2.75 1.47 7.31
CA GLN A 65 1.74 0.48 7.73
C GLN A 65 1.22 -0.31 6.52
N GLU A 66 0.85 0.39 5.45
CA GLU A 66 0.43 -0.22 4.19
C GLU A 66 1.51 -1.16 3.64
N ALA A 67 2.77 -0.73 3.63
CA ALA A 67 3.89 -1.56 3.22
C ALA A 67 4.05 -2.81 4.09
N LYS A 68 3.94 -2.69 5.43
CA LYS A 68 4.00 -3.85 6.35
C LYS A 68 2.87 -4.84 6.05
N ALA A 69 1.63 -4.38 5.96
CA ALA A 69 0.49 -5.28 5.72
C ALA A 69 0.52 -5.90 4.33
N SER A 70 0.89 -5.13 3.31
CA SER A 70 0.97 -5.63 1.92
C SER A 70 2.04 -6.71 1.75
N ASN A 71 3.18 -6.57 2.43
CA ASN A 71 4.23 -7.59 2.43
C ASN A 71 3.84 -8.82 3.27
N ALA A 72 3.12 -8.63 4.39
CA ALA A 72 2.60 -9.74 5.20
C ALA A 72 1.64 -10.66 4.42
N ILE A 73 0.88 -10.12 3.46
CA ILE A 73 0.05 -10.92 2.55
C ILE A 73 0.91 -11.92 1.76
N GLU A 74 2.13 -11.53 1.37
CA GLU A 74 3.09 -12.41 0.67
C GLU A 74 3.97 -13.23 1.65
N ASN A 75 3.61 -13.26 2.94
CA ASN A 75 4.35 -13.91 4.03
C ASN A 75 5.75 -13.33 4.29
N ILE A 76 5.95 -12.06 3.97
CA ILE A 76 7.17 -11.32 4.28
C ILE A 76 6.95 -10.56 5.59
N PHE A 77 7.61 -11.03 6.65
CA PHE A 77 7.51 -10.47 8.00
C PHE A 77 8.88 -10.02 8.49
N THR A 78 8.91 -8.92 9.24
CA THR A 78 10.11 -8.43 9.92
C THR A 78 9.74 -7.99 11.33
N THR A 79 10.73 -7.93 12.21
CA THR A 79 10.52 -7.29 13.50
C THR A 79 10.58 -5.77 13.37
N ASP A 80 9.91 -5.10 14.30
CA ASP A 80 9.95 -3.64 14.38
C ASP A 80 11.38 -3.12 14.55
N ASP A 81 12.21 -3.74 15.39
CA ASP A 81 13.62 -3.34 15.57
C ASP A 81 14.46 -3.47 14.28
N GLU A 82 14.25 -4.54 13.49
CA GLU A 82 14.88 -4.71 12.18
C GLU A 82 14.43 -3.63 11.18
N LEU A 83 13.13 -3.30 11.17
CA LEU A 83 12.58 -2.26 10.31
C LEU A 83 13.13 -0.88 10.68
N TYR A 84 13.30 -0.58 11.97
CA TYR A 84 13.82 0.70 12.44
C TYR A 84 15.29 0.88 12.11
N LYS A 85 16.06 -0.20 12.28
CA LYS A 85 17.44 -0.24 11.83
C LYS A 85 17.51 0.06 10.33
N ALA A 86 16.74 -0.69 9.53
CA ALA A 86 16.70 -0.55 8.09
C ALA A 86 16.25 0.85 7.64
N TYR A 87 15.24 1.43 8.30
CA TYR A 87 14.71 2.75 8.00
C TYR A 87 15.73 3.86 8.29
N SER A 88 16.54 3.69 9.35
CA SER A 88 17.51 4.71 9.75
C SER A 88 18.87 4.62 9.02
N GLU A 89 19.23 3.46 8.49
CA GLU A 89 20.46 3.28 7.73
C GLU A 89 20.28 3.89 6.32
N GLN A 90 20.84 5.09 6.10
CA GLN A 90 20.83 5.79 4.79
C GLN A 90 21.46 4.98 3.64
N GLN A 91 22.13 3.87 3.95
CA GLN A 91 22.71 2.97 2.95
C GLN A 91 21.74 1.82 2.62
N HIS A 92 20.64 2.13 1.94
CA HIS A 92 19.67 1.15 1.42
C HIS A 92 20.30 -0.01 0.63
N LYS A 93 21.51 0.19 0.08
CA LYS A 93 22.23 -0.81 -0.74
C LYS A 93 22.80 -1.99 0.04
N GLN A 94 23.04 -1.88 1.35
CA GLN A 94 23.59 -2.98 2.17
C GLN A 94 22.54 -3.71 3.00
N LEU A 95 21.28 -3.26 2.96
CA LEU A 95 20.19 -3.95 3.62
C LEU A 95 19.84 -5.22 2.83
N GLU A 96 19.55 -6.30 3.56
CA GLU A 96 19.06 -7.57 3.03
C GLU A 96 17.90 -8.05 3.89
N GLY A 97 17.01 -8.86 3.31
CA GLY A 97 15.91 -9.49 4.01
C GLY A 97 14.60 -8.69 4.09
N PRO A 98 13.64 -9.16 4.91
CA PRO A 98 12.25 -8.68 4.90
C PRO A 98 12.06 -7.19 5.15
N ALA A 99 12.86 -6.58 6.04
CA ALA A 99 12.79 -5.14 6.31
C ALA A 99 13.06 -4.30 5.05
N LYS A 100 13.99 -4.73 4.20
CA LYS A 100 14.28 -4.04 2.92
C LYS A 100 13.10 -4.13 1.96
N GLU A 101 12.46 -5.28 1.86
CA GLU A 101 11.29 -5.46 1.00
C GLU A 101 10.12 -4.55 1.40
N ILE A 102 9.91 -4.37 2.71
CA ILE A 102 8.91 -3.43 3.24
C ILE A 102 9.27 -1.98 2.87
N LEU A 103 10.53 -1.58 3.05
CA LEU A 103 10.96 -0.22 2.69
C LEU A 103 10.90 0.02 1.17
N ASN A 104 11.19 -0.99 0.36
CA ASN A 104 11.06 -0.92 -1.09
C ASN A 104 9.60 -0.76 -1.53
N TYR A 105 8.66 -1.43 -0.86
CA TYR A 105 7.24 -1.21 -1.12
C TYR A 105 6.83 0.23 -0.80
N ARG A 106 7.27 0.75 0.35
CA ARG A 106 7.04 2.15 0.73
C ARG A 106 7.59 3.11 -0.32
N GLU A 107 8.81 2.84 -0.79
CA GLU A 107 9.46 3.63 -1.84
C GLU A 107 8.69 3.56 -3.17
N ALA A 108 8.18 2.39 -3.54
CA ALA A 108 7.36 2.24 -4.73
C ALA A 108 6.04 3.05 -4.64
N LEU A 109 5.40 3.12 -3.47
CA LEU A 109 4.25 4.02 -3.25
C LEU A 109 4.59 5.50 -3.49
N TRP A 110 5.80 5.92 -3.15
CA TRP A 110 6.23 7.29 -3.41
C TRP A 110 6.55 7.51 -4.89
N LEU A 111 7.39 6.64 -5.45
CA LEU A 111 7.85 6.75 -6.83
C LEU A 111 6.71 6.68 -7.84
N GLY A 112 5.67 5.87 -7.59
CA GLY A 112 4.53 5.79 -8.49
C GLY A 112 3.55 6.96 -8.31
N TYR A 113 3.37 7.46 -7.09
CA TYR A 113 2.64 8.71 -6.86
C TYR A 113 3.29 9.89 -7.59
N GLU A 114 4.61 10.01 -7.53
CA GLU A 114 5.38 11.03 -8.27
C GLU A 114 5.31 10.81 -9.78
N TYR A 115 5.43 9.55 -10.24
CA TYR A 115 5.34 9.20 -11.66
C TYR A 115 4.04 9.68 -12.30
N LEU A 116 2.93 9.63 -11.57
CA LEU A 116 1.60 9.93 -12.11
C LEU A 116 1.17 11.40 -11.95
N GLN A 117 2.06 12.28 -11.47
CA GLN A 117 1.77 13.71 -11.36
C GLN A 117 1.65 14.40 -12.73
N GLY A 118 0.89 15.49 -12.78
CA GLY A 118 0.64 16.24 -14.01
C GLY A 118 -0.08 15.41 -15.08
N ASP A 119 0.40 15.52 -16.33
CA ASP A 119 -0.20 14.87 -17.50
C ASP A 119 0.24 13.41 -17.71
N GLN A 120 1.06 12.85 -16.82
CA GLN A 120 1.49 11.45 -16.91
C GLN A 120 0.31 10.49 -16.71
N SER A 121 0.35 9.31 -17.32
CA SER A 121 -0.71 8.30 -17.28
C SER A 121 -0.15 6.94 -16.88
N PHE A 122 -1.01 5.96 -16.60
CA PHE A 122 -0.54 4.58 -16.48
C PHE A 122 0.02 4.13 -17.83
N ASP A 123 1.16 3.45 -17.82
CA ASP A 123 1.79 2.85 -18.99
C ASP A 123 2.58 1.59 -18.56
N GLU A 124 3.19 0.89 -19.52
CA GLU A 124 3.99 -0.30 -19.21
C GLU A 124 5.21 0.04 -18.33
N ALA A 125 5.83 1.21 -18.56
CA ALA A 125 7.01 1.67 -17.84
C ALA A 125 6.71 1.90 -16.35
N TYR A 126 5.54 2.43 -16.01
CA TYR A 126 5.03 2.54 -14.65
C TYR A 126 4.99 1.17 -13.97
N PHE A 127 4.34 0.18 -14.58
CA PHE A 127 4.21 -1.15 -13.97
C PHE A 127 5.58 -1.82 -13.82
N ILE A 128 6.45 -1.72 -14.81
CA ILE A 128 7.83 -2.23 -14.72
C ILE A 128 8.59 -1.52 -13.60
N LYS A 129 8.49 -0.20 -13.48
CA LYS A 129 9.16 0.58 -12.43
C LYS A 129 8.70 0.12 -11.05
N MET A 130 7.39 -0.01 -10.83
CA MET A 130 6.84 -0.46 -9.55
C MET A 130 7.29 -1.89 -9.23
N TYR A 131 7.19 -2.80 -10.20
CA TYR A 131 7.67 -4.18 -10.07
C TYR A 131 9.15 -4.25 -9.69
N ARG A 132 10.03 -3.54 -10.42
CA ARG A 132 11.47 -3.54 -10.16
C ARG A 132 11.79 -2.97 -8.78
N THR A 133 11.09 -1.92 -8.35
CA THR A 133 11.28 -1.36 -7.01
C THR A 133 10.90 -2.38 -5.94
N VAL A 134 9.71 -2.99 -6.00
CA VAL A 134 9.26 -3.91 -4.94
C VAL A 134 10.00 -5.24 -4.93
N SER A 135 10.33 -5.78 -6.10
CA SER A 135 10.94 -7.11 -6.24
C SER A 135 12.47 -7.10 -6.28
N GLN A 136 13.08 -5.92 -6.50
CA GLN A 136 14.53 -5.74 -6.69
C GLN A 136 15.11 -6.51 -7.89
N PHE A 137 14.24 -7.00 -8.77
CA PHE A 137 14.66 -7.60 -10.01
C PHE A 137 14.94 -6.56 -11.09
N ASN A 138 15.79 -6.92 -12.05
CA ASN A 138 16.18 -6.05 -13.17
C ASN A 138 15.49 -6.41 -14.50
N ASP A 139 14.66 -7.46 -14.52
CA ASP A 139 13.84 -7.83 -15.68
C ASP A 139 12.56 -6.98 -15.73
N GLY A 140 11.65 -7.31 -16.65
CA GLY A 140 10.38 -6.59 -16.84
C GLY A 140 9.25 -7.58 -17.06
N ILE A 141 8.36 -7.28 -18.00
CA ILE A 141 7.29 -8.18 -18.41
C ILE A 141 7.86 -9.56 -18.77
N ARG A 142 7.24 -10.62 -18.25
CA ARG A 142 7.71 -12.00 -18.46
C ARG A 142 7.62 -12.38 -19.95
N PRO A 143 8.56 -13.20 -20.46
CA PRO A 143 8.53 -13.61 -21.86
C PRO A 143 7.32 -14.50 -22.14
N ALA A 144 6.82 -14.47 -23.37
CA ALA A 144 5.67 -15.26 -23.83
C ALA A 144 5.76 -16.77 -23.56
N VAL A 145 6.97 -17.32 -23.46
CA VAL A 145 7.26 -18.74 -23.20
C VAL A 145 7.29 -19.11 -21.71
N ALA A 146 7.24 -18.12 -20.81
CA ALA A 146 7.31 -18.36 -19.36
C ALA A 146 6.14 -19.22 -18.88
N GLN A 147 6.45 -20.29 -18.13
CA GLN A 147 5.45 -21.15 -17.50
C GLN A 147 5.25 -20.71 -16.06
N ILE A 148 4.16 -20.00 -15.81
CA ILE A 148 3.77 -19.55 -14.48
C ILE A 148 2.58 -20.37 -14.01
N TYR A 149 2.66 -20.86 -12.78
CA TYR A 149 1.54 -21.50 -12.08
C TYR A 149 1.39 -20.83 -10.73
N ILE A 150 0.26 -20.17 -10.52
CA ILE A 150 -0.11 -19.71 -9.18
C ILE A 150 -0.61 -20.94 -8.44
N LYS A 151 0.00 -21.23 -7.29
CA LYS A 151 -0.29 -22.43 -6.50
C LYS A 151 -1.08 -22.08 -5.25
N GLU A 152 -1.92 -23.01 -4.79
CA GLU A 152 -2.54 -22.91 -3.47
C GLU A 152 -1.44 -23.03 -2.39
N GLY A 153 -1.44 -22.09 -1.44
CA GLY A 153 -0.57 -22.12 -0.27
C GLY A 153 -1.10 -23.04 0.84
N GLY A 154 -0.43 -23.05 1.99
CA GLY A 154 -0.83 -23.80 3.17
C GLY A 154 -0.32 -25.25 3.22
N SER A 155 -0.90 -26.07 4.09
CA SER A 155 -0.49 -27.46 4.38
C SER A 155 -1.57 -28.52 4.10
N GLY A 156 -2.72 -28.11 3.55
CA GLY A 156 -3.84 -29.00 3.23
C GLY A 156 -3.63 -29.87 1.99
N PRO A 157 -4.59 -30.74 1.64
CA PRO A 157 -4.48 -31.69 0.51
C PRO A 157 -4.41 -31.04 -0.87
N ASN A 158 -4.64 -29.72 -0.96
CA ASN A 158 -4.50 -28.94 -2.18
C ASN A 158 -3.24 -28.05 -2.20
N ALA A 159 -2.46 -28.01 -1.11
CA ALA A 159 -1.23 -27.24 -1.05
C ALA A 159 -0.29 -27.62 -2.21
N GLY A 160 0.21 -26.61 -2.91
CA GLY A 160 1.09 -26.79 -4.06
C GLY A 160 0.39 -27.13 -5.38
N LYS A 161 -0.93 -27.39 -5.40
CA LYS A 161 -1.70 -27.54 -6.64
C LYS A 161 -1.91 -26.17 -7.31
N ALA A 162 -2.04 -26.15 -8.63
CA ALA A 162 -2.33 -24.93 -9.36
C ALA A 162 -3.72 -24.38 -8.97
N SER A 163 -3.74 -23.17 -8.42
CA SER A 163 -4.96 -22.39 -8.20
C SER A 163 -5.36 -21.64 -9.47
N TYR A 164 -4.38 -21.22 -10.28
CA TYR A 164 -4.57 -20.48 -11.52
C TYR A 164 -3.33 -20.52 -12.42
N THR A 165 -3.54 -20.55 -13.74
CA THR A 165 -2.46 -20.44 -14.73
C THR A 165 -2.73 -19.21 -15.61
N PRO A 166 -1.91 -18.14 -15.51
CA PRO A 166 -2.15 -16.89 -16.22
C PRO A 166 -1.95 -17.03 -17.74
N PRO A 167 -2.47 -16.06 -18.54
CA PRO A 167 -2.29 -16.05 -19.99
C PRO A 167 -0.81 -16.15 -20.39
N ARG A 168 -0.50 -16.81 -21.50
CA ARG A 168 0.85 -16.87 -22.08
C ARG A 168 0.79 -17.05 -23.59
N GLY A 169 1.90 -16.76 -24.25
CA GLY A 169 2.06 -16.92 -25.69
C GLY A 169 2.26 -15.57 -26.40
N PRO A 170 2.78 -15.59 -27.63
CA PRO A 170 3.16 -14.37 -28.34
C PRO A 170 1.96 -13.42 -28.53
N GLY A 171 2.10 -12.15 -28.14
CA GLY A 171 1.10 -11.10 -28.33
C GLY A 171 -0.06 -11.11 -27.34
N ILE A 172 -0.30 -12.21 -26.62
CA ILE A 172 -1.45 -12.38 -25.72
C ILE A 172 -1.28 -11.55 -24.45
N LEU A 173 -0.05 -11.49 -23.91
CA LEU A 173 0.22 -10.75 -22.68
C LEU A 173 0.21 -9.24 -22.95
N GLU A 174 0.82 -8.86 -24.08
CA GLU A 174 0.93 -7.50 -24.58
C GLU A 174 -0.46 -6.91 -24.87
N GLU A 175 -1.33 -7.67 -25.57
CA GLU A 175 -2.71 -7.26 -25.84
C GLU A 175 -3.49 -6.98 -24.55
N LYS A 176 -3.40 -7.90 -23.58
CA LYS A 176 -4.16 -7.79 -22.31
C LYS A 176 -3.64 -6.65 -21.44
N LEU A 177 -2.32 -6.44 -21.40
CA LEU A 177 -1.73 -5.34 -20.66
C LEU A 177 -2.04 -4.00 -21.32
N ALA A 178 -1.99 -3.91 -22.66
CA ALA A 178 -2.40 -2.73 -23.40
C ALA A 178 -3.87 -2.39 -23.15
N ASN A 179 -4.76 -3.39 -23.17
CA ASN A 179 -6.17 -3.20 -22.84
C ASN A 179 -6.39 -2.77 -21.39
N LEU A 180 -5.63 -3.29 -20.43
CA LEU A 180 -5.67 -2.81 -19.04
C LEU A 180 -5.24 -1.33 -18.96
N ILE A 181 -4.12 -0.98 -19.57
CA ILE A 181 -3.59 0.39 -19.58
C ILE A 181 -4.61 1.36 -20.21
N ASP A 182 -5.16 1.00 -21.37
CA ASP A 182 -6.21 1.76 -22.05
C ASP A 182 -7.43 1.93 -21.15
N PHE A 183 -7.90 0.83 -20.55
CA PHE A 183 -9.01 0.86 -19.60
C PHE A 183 -8.77 1.85 -18.46
N LEU A 184 -7.59 1.85 -17.83
CA LEU A 184 -7.30 2.71 -16.68
C LEU A 184 -7.30 4.21 -17.04
N ASN A 185 -6.87 4.56 -18.24
CA ASN A 185 -6.63 5.94 -18.64
C ASN A 185 -7.82 6.60 -19.35
N ASP A 186 -8.59 5.86 -20.16
CA ASP A 186 -9.69 6.46 -20.93
C ASP A 186 -11.00 6.48 -20.12
N ASP A 187 -11.30 7.61 -19.48
CA ASP A 187 -12.55 7.81 -18.75
C ASP A 187 -13.74 8.21 -19.65
N GLN A 188 -13.47 8.64 -20.89
CA GLN A 188 -14.52 9.02 -21.84
C GLN A 188 -15.14 7.79 -22.49
N GLN A 189 -14.29 6.85 -22.92
CA GLN A 189 -14.68 5.56 -23.46
C GLN A 189 -15.25 4.65 -22.36
N TYR A 190 -14.60 4.61 -21.20
CA TYR A 190 -14.99 3.75 -20.08
C TYR A 190 -15.58 4.58 -18.92
N GLN A 191 -16.83 5.02 -19.11
CA GLN A 191 -17.59 5.79 -18.12
C GLN A 191 -18.03 4.90 -16.95
N LEU A 192 -17.13 4.70 -16.01
CA LEU A 192 -17.33 3.90 -14.82
C LEU A 192 -16.81 4.65 -13.60
N ASP A 193 -17.46 4.45 -12.44
CA ASP A 193 -16.97 5.03 -11.19
C ASP A 193 -15.53 4.55 -10.91
N PRO A 194 -14.60 5.44 -10.54
CA PRO A 194 -13.20 5.08 -10.34
C PRO A 194 -12.99 3.95 -9.32
N LEU A 195 -13.83 3.79 -8.29
CA LEU A 195 -13.66 2.69 -7.33
C LEU A 195 -13.98 1.33 -7.96
N LEU A 196 -15.00 1.25 -8.81
CA LEU A 196 -15.30 0.05 -9.58
C LEU A 196 -14.20 -0.22 -10.60
N LYS A 197 -13.73 0.83 -11.27
CA LYS A 197 -12.65 0.77 -12.27
C LYS A 197 -11.34 0.28 -11.64
N MET A 198 -11.00 0.75 -10.43
CA MET A 198 -9.89 0.26 -9.63
C MET A 198 -10.03 -1.22 -9.30
N ALA A 199 -11.18 -1.65 -8.75
CA ALA A 199 -11.39 -3.04 -8.36
C ALA A 199 -11.33 -3.99 -9.58
N ILE A 200 -11.90 -3.59 -10.72
CA ILE A 200 -11.85 -4.37 -11.96
C ILE A 200 -10.43 -4.43 -12.54
N GLY A 201 -9.75 -3.28 -12.59
CA GLY A 201 -8.37 -3.19 -13.05
C GLY A 201 -7.43 -4.03 -12.18
N HIS A 202 -7.66 -4.06 -10.86
CA HIS A 202 -6.87 -4.87 -9.92
C HIS A 202 -6.98 -6.35 -10.23
N TYR A 203 -8.20 -6.85 -10.39
CA TYR A 203 -8.41 -8.24 -10.80
C TYR A 203 -7.72 -8.53 -12.13
N GLN A 204 -7.88 -7.66 -13.13
CA GLN A 204 -7.32 -7.87 -14.45
C GLN A 204 -5.79 -7.94 -14.40
N PHE A 205 -5.15 -7.06 -13.62
CA PHE A 205 -3.71 -7.07 -13.41
C PHE A 205 -3.24 -8.38 -12.76
N GLU A 206 -3.89 -8.83 -11.69
CA GLU A 206 -3.57 -10.08 -11.01
C GLU A 206 -3.77 -11.31 -11.92
N ALA A 207 -4.81 -11.29 -12.76
CA ALA A 207 -5.11 -12.36 -13.71
C ALA A 207 -4.12 -12.40 -14.89
N ILE A 208 -3.71 -11.23 -15.41
CA ILE A 208 -2.65 -11.13 -16.44
C ILE A 208 -1.33 -11.68 -15.87
N HIS A 209 -1.05 -11.34 -14.60
CA HIS A 209 0.16 -11.73 -13.88
C HIS A 209 1.44 -11.45 -14.70
N PRO A 210 1.71 -10.18 -15.06
CA PRO A 210 2.69 -9.83 -16.08
C PRO A 210 4.16 -10.07 -15.67
N PHE A 211 4.44 -10.21 -14.37
CA PHE A 211 5.81 -10.37 -13.86
C PHE A 211 6.05 -11.78 -13.32
N ARG A 212 7.32 -12.16 -13.12
CA ARG A 212 7.68 -13.47 -12.54
C ARG A 212 7.33 -13.60 -11.05
N ASP A 213 7.31 -12.48 -10.34
CA ASP A 213 6.99 -12.35 -8.92
C ASP A 213 6.61 -10.89 -8.63
N GLY A 214 6.13 -10.58 -7.42
CA GLY A 214 5.81 -9.21 -7.01
C GLY A 214 4.53 -8.65 -7.64
N ASN A 215 3.77 -9.46 -8.38
CA ASN A 215 2.49 -9.07 -8.97
C ASN A 215 1.51 -8.58 -7.89
N GLY A 216 1.26 -9.38 -6.84
CA GLY A 216 0.37 -9.00 -5.73
C GLY A 216 0.69 -7.62 -5.13
N ARG A 217 1.98 -7.39 -4.84
CA ARG A 217 2.48 -6.13 -4.28
C ARG A 217 2.31 -4.97 -5.28
N THR A 218 2.66 -5.19 -6.54
CA THR A 218 2.52 -4.18 -7.60
C THR A 218 1.06 -3.81 -7.86
N GLY A 219 0.14 -4.79 -7.85
CA GLY A 219 -1.30 -4.56 -8.00
C GLY A 219 -1.87 -3.73 -6.86
N ARG A 220 -1.50 -4.04 -5.61
CA ARG A 220 -1.96 -3.27 -4.44
C ARG A 220 -1.43 -1.83 -4.43
N ILE A 221 -0.19 -1.60 -4.87
CA ILE A 221 0.36 -0.25 -5.10
C ILE A 221 -0.43 0.48 -6.19
N PHE A 222 -0.67 -0.20 -7.31
CA PHE A 222 -1.46 0.32 -8.42
C PHE A 222 -2.84 0.82 -7.95
N ASN A 223 -3.53 0.09 -7.07
CA ASN A 223 -4.83 0.51 -6.55
C ASN A 223 -4.76 1.89 -5.89
N ILE A 224 -3.79 2.11 -5.00
CA ILE A 224 -3.64 3.37 -4.27
C ILE A 224 -3.28 4.50 -5.23
N HIS A 225 -2.34 4.26 -6.15
CA HIS A 225 -1.97 5.23 -7.17
C HIS A 225 -3.11 5.59 -8.13
N TYR A 226 -3.97 4.63 -8.43
CA TYR A 226 -5.15 4.89 -9.25
C TYR A 226 -6.10 5.84 -8.54
N LEU A 227 -6.36 5.63 -7.24
CA LEU A 227 -7.20 6.52 -6.45
C LEU A 227 -6.61 7.93 -6.35
N THR A 228 -5.29 8.07 -6.18
CA THR A 228 -4.64 9.38 -6.15
C THR A 228 -4.67 10.06 -7.52
N LYS A 229 -4.43 9.31 -8.60
CA LYS A 229 -4.48 9.86 -9.97
C LYS A 229 -5.86 10.36 -10.35
N LYS A 230 -6.92 9.71 -9.85
CA LYS A 230 -8.31 10.14 -10.06
C LYS A 230 -8.76 11.23 -9.09
N GLY A 231 -7.87 11.75 -8.25
CA GLY A 231 -8.17 12.84 -7.31
C GLY A 231 -9.13 12.45 -6.19
N LEU A 232 -9.28 11.16 -5.91
CA LEU A 232 -10.07 10.66 -4.77
C LEU A 232 -9.27 10.68 -3.46
N LEU A 233 -7.94 10.82 -3.58
CA LEU A 233 -6.99 11.02 -2.51
C LEU A 233 -5.92 11.97 -3.02
N ASP A 234 -5.45 12.90 -2.19
CA ASP A 234 -4.36 13.80 -2.60
C ASP A 234 -2.99 13.14 -2.42
N TYR A 235 -2.91 12.14 -1.54
CA TYR A 235 -1.68 11.42 -1.20
C TYR A 235 -1.95 9.91 -1.06
N PRO A 236 -0.93 9.04 -1.24
CA PRO A 236 -1.09 7.59 -1.16
C PRO A 236 -1.17 7.10 0.30
N ILE A 237 -2.20 7.53 1.02
CA ILE A 237 -2.37 7.32 2.47
C ILE A 237 -3.47 6.30 2.83
N LEU A 238 -4.00 5.56 1.86
CA LEU A 238 -5.02 4.55 2.15
C LEU A 238 -4.34 3.27 2.68
N PHE A 239 -4.72 2.84 3.88
CA PHE A 239 -4.21 1.60 4.48
C PHE A 239 -4.99 0.36 4.00
N LEU A 240 -5.12 0.23 2.67
CA LEU A 240 -6.00 -0.75 2.02
C LEU A 240 -5.64 -2.20 2.38
N SER A 241 -4.34 -2.50 2.46
CA SER A 241 -3.85 -3.85 2.72
C SER A 241 -4.20 -4.37 4.11
N ARG A 242 -4.59 -3.51 5.07
CA ARG A 242 -5.03 -3.98 6.39
C ARG A 242 -6.23 -4.90 6.29
N TYR A 243 -7.28 -4.48 5.60
CA TYR A 243 -8.49 -5.29 5.45
C TYR A 243 -8.20 -6.55 4.62
N ILE A 244 -7.36 -6.44 3.59
CA ILE A 244 -6.97 -7.60 2.78
C ILE A 244 -6.21 -8.63 3.63
N MET A 245 -5.29 -8.18 4.49
CA MET A 245 -4.54 -9.06 5.39
C MET A 245 -5.46 -9.73 6.43
N ASP A 246 -6.34 -8.96 7.06
CA ASP A 246 -7.28 -9.46 8.07
C ASP A 246 -8.30 -10.46 7.47
N ASN A 247 -8.54 -10.37 6.14
CA ASN A 247 -9.47 -11.23 5.40
C ASN A 247 -8.77 -11.93 4.21
N LYS A 248 -7.52 -12.39 4.42
CA LYS A 248 -6.65 -12.93 3.35
C LYS A 248 -7.27 -14.09 2.58
N GLU A 249 -7.96 -14.99 3.28
CA GLU A 249 -8.62 -16.13 2.64
C GLU A 249 -9.76 -15.69 1.72
N ASP A 250 -10.60 -14.76 2.19
CA ASP A 250 -11.71 -14.21 1.41
C ASP A 250 -11.22 -13.40 0.19
N TYR A 251 -10.11 -12.68 0.33
CA TYR A 251 -9.48 -11.98 -0.79
C TYR A 251 -9.12 -12.95 -1.93
N TYR A 252 -8.41 -14.03 -1.63
CA TYR A 252 -8.05 -15.01 -2.66
C TYR A 252 -9.25 -15.84 -3.13
N ALA A 253 -10.23 -16.11 -2.25
CA ALA A 253 -11.45 -16.81 -2.61
C ALA A 253 -12.32 -16.01 -3.60
N THR A 254 -12.47 -14.70 -3.37
CA THR A 254 -13.22 -13.81 -4.27
C THR A 254 -12.48 -13.59 -5.60
N LEU A 255 -11.16 -13.38 -5.56
CA LEU A 255 -10.32 -13.24 -6.75
C LEU A 255 -10.41 -14.51 -7.65
N SER A 256 -10.22 -15.69 -7.06
CA SER A 256 -10.30 -16.95 -7.78
C SER A 256 -11.74 -17.30 -8.21
N GLY A 257 -12.73 -16.81 -7.47
CA GLY A 257 -14.15 -16.96 -7.77
C GLY A 257 -14.58 -16.33 -9.10
N ILE A 258 -13.91 -15.26 -9.55
CA ILE A 258 -14.17 -14.71 -10.89
C ILE A 258 -13.71 -15.68 -11.97
N ALA A 259 -12.47 -16.17 -11.91
CA ALA A 259 -11.96 -17.10 -12.91
C ALA A 259 -12.77 -18.41 -12.93
N GLN A 260 -13.29 -18.86 -11.80
CA GLN A 260 -13.98 -20.16 -11.70
C GLN A 260 -15.48 -20.08 -11.97
N LYS A 261 -16.13 -18.96 -11.62
CA LYS A 261 -17.60 -18.84 -11.60
C LYS A 261 -18.12 -17.53 -12.20
N GLY A 262 -17.25 -16.65 -12.67
CA GLY A 262 -17.63 -15.31 -13.14
C GLY A 262 -18.19 -14.41 -12.04
N ASN A 263 -17.88 -14.69 -10.76
CA ASN A 263 -18.49 -14.02 -9.62
C ASN A 263 -17.86 -12.64 -9.32
N TRP A 264 -18.08 -11.70 -10.25
CA TRP A 264 -17.64 -10.32 -10.14
C TRP A 264 -18.25 -9.59 -8.96
N LYS A 265 -19.54 -9.85 -8.67
CA LYS A 265 -20.26 -9.21 -7.58
C LYS A 265 -19.54 -9.34 -6.23
N ASN A 266 -19.13 -10.56 -5.85
CA ASN A 266 -18.48 -10.76 -4.56
C ASN A 266 -17.10 -10.10 -4.49
N TRP A 267 -16.36 -10.09 -5.59
CA TRP A 267 -15.08 -9.37 -5.68
C TRP A 267 -15.27 -7.85 -5.52
N LEU A 268 -16.24 -7.28 -6.22
CA LEU A 268 -16.54 -5.85 -6.12
C LEU A 268 -16.98 -5.48 -4.70
N LEU A 269 -17.88 -6.27 -4.09
CA LEU A 269 -18.29 -6.06 -2.70
C LEU A 269 -17.11 -6.13 -1.74
N PHE A 270 -16.21 -7.11 -1.91
CA PHE A 270 -15.01 -7.24 -1.07
C PHE A 270 -14.10 -6.01 -1.19
N MET A 271 -13.75 -5.61 -2.42
CA MET A 271 -12.83 -4.48 -2.64
C MET A 271 -13.42 -3.16 -2.18
N LEU A 272 -14.71 -2.92 -2.45
CA LEU A 272 -15.40 -1.71 -1.98
C LEU A 272 -15.52 -1.68 -0.45
N LYS A 273 -15.75 -2.84 0.18
CA LYS A 273 -15.77 -2.93 1.65
C LYS A 273 -14.38 -2.66 2.24
N ALA A 274 -13.33 -3.19 1.61
CA ALA A 274 -11.95 -2.92 2.00
C ALA A 274 -11.65 -1.42 1.97
N VAL A 275 -12.03 -0.71 0.89
CA VAL A 275 -11.90 0.74 0.79
C VAL A 275 -12.69 1.46 1.89
N GLU A 276 -13.96 1.10 2.11
CA GLU A 276 -14.79 1.72 3.15
C GLU A 276 -14.16 1.61 4.55
N ILE A 277 -13.81 0.39 4.95
CA ILE A 277 -13.29 0.11 6.30
C ILE A 277 -11.93 0.77 6.49
N THR A 278 -11.02 0.63 5.52
CA THR A 278 -9.66 1.15 5.67
C THR A 278 -9.62 2.67 5.54
N ALA A 279 -10.48 3.30 4.75
CA ALA A 279 -10.57 4.76 4.71
C ALA A 279 -11.03 5.34 6.07
N ASN A 280 -12.02 4.72 6.72
CA ASN A 280 -12.46 5.13 8.06
C ASN A 280 -11.39 4.85 9.12
N LEU A 281 -10.70 3.70 9.05
CA LEU A 281 -9.59 3.37 9.94
C LEU A 281 -8.48 4.41 9.84
N THR A 282 -8.03 4.71 8.62
CA THR A 282 -7.01 5.73 8.36
C THR A 282 -7.47 7.10 8.86
N TYR A 283 -8.73 7.49 8.62
CA TYR A 283 -9.29 8.75 9.11
C TYR A 283 -9.19 8.86 10.65
N ASN A 284 -9.56 7.79 11.38
CA ASN A 284 -9.47 7.78 12.84
C ASN A 284 -8.01 7.85 13.30
N LYS A 285 -7.11 7.05 12.71
CA LYS A 285 -5.67 7.11 13.02
C LYS A 285 -5.08 8.50 12.84
N ILE A 286 -5.46 9.18 11.76
CA ILE A 286 -5.04 10.56 11.52
C ILE A 286 -5.48 11.48 12.67
N ASN A 287 -6.71 11.35 13.15
CA ASN A 287 -7.22 12.16 14.28
C ASN A 287 -6.50 11.84 15.59
N ASP A 288 -6.20 10.57 15.84
CA ASP A 288 -5.47 10.14 17.03
C ASP A 288 -4.03 10.68 16.98
N ILE A 289 -3.37 10.60 15.82
CA ILE A 289 -2.03 11.15 15.60
C ILE A 289 -2.00 12.66 15.88
N ILE A 290 -2.98 13.41 15.38
CA ILE A 290 -3.07 14.87 15.60
C ILE A 290 -3.28 15.17 17.09
N SER A 291 -4.23 14.49 17.72
CA SER A 291 -4.53 14.68 19.14
C SER A 291 -3.31 14.37 20.02
N ALA A 292 -2.60 13.28 19.73
CA ALA A 292 -1.38 12.90 20.42
C ALA A 292 -0.26 13.92 20.22
N LYS A 293 -0.10 14.42 18.99
CA LYS A 293 0.90 15.45 18.66
C LYS A 293 0.66 16.74 19.44
N ASP A 294 -0.60 17.20 19.48
CA ASP A 294 -0.97 18.44 20.17
C ASP A 294 -0.79 18.31 21.68
N ALA A 295 -1.22 17.19 22.28
CA ALA A 295 -1.04 16.92 23.71
C ALA A 295 0.44 16.83 24.11
N ILE A 296 1.29 16.18 23.31
CA ILE A 296 2.74 16.11 23.55
C ILE A 296 3.37 17.50 23.42
N LEU A 297 2.96 18.30 22.41
CA LEU A 297 3.44 19.66 22.26
C LEU A 297 3.11 20.53 23.48
N GLU A 298 1.87 20.48 23.96
CA GLU A 298 1.44 21.19 25.16
C GLU A 298 2.28 20.79 26.39
N ALA A 299 2.49 19.48 26.60
CA ALA A 299 3.29 18.97 27.71
C ALA A 299 4.75 19.45 27.66
N ILE A 300 5.35 19.51 26.46
CA ILE A 300 6.73 19.98 26.26
C ILE A 300 6.83 21.50 26.48
N VAL A 301 5.89 22.28 25.94
CA VAL A 301 5.86 23.74 26.10
C VAL A 301 5.70 24.12 27.57
N ALA A 302 4.89 23.38 28.33
CA ALA A 302 4.67 23.62 29.76
C ALA A 302 5.95 23.48 30.61
N GLN A 303 6.93 22.66 30.20
CA GLN A 303 8.21 22.54 30.91
C GLN A 303 9.18 23.68 30.62
N ASN A 304 9.01 24.39 29.51
CA ASN A 304 9.80 25.57 29.12
C ASN A 304 11.34 25.39 29.16
N ASN A 305 11.81 24.19 28.83
CA ASN A 305 13.22 23.75 28.84
C ASN A 305 13.75 23.37 27.44
N ILE A 306 12.85 23.12 26.49
CA ILE A 306 13.15 22.73 25.11
C ILE A 306 12.96 23.93 24.18
N SER A 307 14.02 24.29 23.46
CA SER A 307 13.94 25.32 22.40
C SER A 307 13.27 24.75 21.15
N ARG A 308 12.47 25.55 20.43
CA ARG A 308 11.75 25.14 19.19
C ARG A 308 10.92 23.84 19.35
N PRO A 309 10.08 23.74 20.39
CA PRO A 309 9.35 22.49 20.71
C PRO A 309 8.43 22.03 19.56
N GLU A 310 7.84 22.95 18.80
CA GLU A 310 6.98 22.63 17.65
C GLU A 310 7.73 21.85 16.57
N SER A 311 8.98 22.24 16.31
CA SER A 311 9.83 21.59 15.31
C SER A 311 10.33 20.22 15.78
N LEU A 312 10.65 20.09 17.08
CA LEU A 312 10.99 18.79 17.67
C LEU A 312 9.81 17.83 17.57
N VAL A 313 8.63 18.22 18.06
CA VAL A 313 7.42 17.39 18.02
C VAL A 313 7.04 17.04 16.58
N SER A 314 7.09 18.00 15.66
CA SER A 314 6.84 17.71 14.24
C SER A 314 7.80 16.64 13.69
N THR A 315 9.06 16.67 14.10
CA THR A 315 10.05 15.66 13.69
C THR A 315 9.79 14.30 14.33
N LEU A 316 9.48 14.25 15.63
CA LEU A 316 9.14 13.02 16.36
C LEU A 316 7.91 12.31 15.83
N PHE A 317 7.01 13.07 15.20
CA PHE A 317 5.85 12.50 14.54
C PHE A 317 6.19 12.08 13.10
N THR A 318 6.98 12.86 12.36
CA THR A 318 7.37 12.50 10.98
C THR A 318 8.26 11.26 10.92
N GLU A 319 9.06 11.05 11.95
CA GLU A 319 9.97 9.92 12.12
C GLU A 319 9.56 9.12 13.36
N PRO A 320 8.72 8.07 13.22
CA PRO A 320 8.29 7.25 14.35
C PRO A 320 9.47 6.71 15.19
N PHE A 321 10.64 6.58 14.55
CA PHE A 321 11.93 6.20 15.13
C PHE A 321 12.93 7.31 14.93
N THR A 322 13.17 8.10 15.97
CA THR A 322 14.07 9.24 15.90
C THR A 322 15.46 8.88 16.41
N ARG A 323 16.49 9.37 15.73
CA ARG A 323 17.87 9.40 16.22
C ARG A 323 18.34 10.82 16.36
N VAL A 324 19.37 11.01 17.18
CA VAL A 324 20.08 12.30 17.33
C VAL A 324 20.43 12.88 15.95
N LYS A 325 20.94 12.03 15.04
CA LYS A 325 21.32 12.46 13.69
C LYS A 325 20.17 13.08 12.87
N HIS A 326 18.92 12.61 13.04
CA HIS A 326 17.78 13.16 12.30
C HIS A 326 17.52 14.62 12.70
N LEU A 327 17.79 14.98 13.97
CA LEU A 327 17.66 16.35 14.46
C LEU A 327 18.86 17.21 14.05
N THR A 328 20.07 16.66 14.03
CA THR A 328 21.29 17.40 13.67
C THR A 328 21.39 17.65 12.16
N GLU A 329 21.09 16.65 11.32
CA GLU A 329 21.14 16.75 9.85
C GLU A 329 20.12 17.78 9.31
N ARG A 330 19.00 17.97 10.02
CA ARG A 330 18.00 19.02 9.72
C ARG A 330 18.40 20.40 10.25
N GLY A 331 19.56 20.54 10.89
CA GLY A 331 19.99 21.79 11.53
C GLY A 331 19.12 22.20 12.71
N LEU A 332 18.30 21.28 13.24
CA LEU A 332 17.36 21.60 14.30
C LEU A 332 18.09 21.75 15.64
N TYR A 333 19.03 20.88 16.00
CA TYR A 333 19.83 21.05 17.22
C TYR A 333 21.27 20.58 17.04
N ALA A 334 22.19 21.09 17.86
CA ALA A 334 23.51 20.49 18.01
C ALA A 334 23.40 19.10 18.67
N GLU A 335 24.37 18.21 18.42
CA GLU A 335 24.31 16.80 18.85
C GLU A 335 24.02 16.62 20.35
N ASN A 336 24.74 17.34 21.21
CA ASN A 336 24.56 17.27 22.66
C ASN A 336 23.17 17.76 23.10
N THR A 337 22.65 18.81 22.45
CA THR A 337 21.32 19.34 22.72
C THR A 337 20.23 18.37 22.26
N ALA A 338 20.35 17.81 21.06
CA ALA A 338 19.46 16.78 20.54
C ALA A 338 19.41 15.55 21.45
N ARG A 339 20.58 15.06 21.89
CA ARG A 339 20.67 13.93 22.84
C ARG A 339 19.99 14.26 24.16
N LYS A 340 20.31 15.42 24.75
CA LYS A 340 19.68 15.88 26.00
C LYS A 340 18.15 15.89 25.89
N TYR A 341 17.60 16.51 24.85
CA TYR A 341 16.15 16.61 24.67
C TYR A 341 15.51 15.24 24.45
N LEU A 342 16.10 14.36 23.65
CA LEU A 342 15.56 13.01 23.44
C LEU A 342 15.59 12.17 24.75
N ASP A 343 16.66 12.28 25.54
CA ASP A 343 16.78 11.62 26.85
C ASP A 343 15.75 12.18 27.85
N GLU A 344 15.54 13.50 27.87
CA GLU A 344 14.53 14.16 28.70
C GLU A 344 13.10 13.70 28.36
N LEU A 345 12.76 13.62 27.07
CA LEU A 345 11.48 13.07 26.62
C LEU A 345 11.34 11.57 26.93
N SER A 346 12.46 10.86 27.07
CA SER A 346 12.44 9.45 27.49
C SER A 346 12.10 9.32 28.98
N VAL A 347 12.65 10.22 29.82
CA VAL A 347 12.30 10.30 31.25
C VAL A 347 10.84 10.68 31.45
N MET A 348 10.28 11.52 30.57
CA MET A 348 8.86 11.88 30.58
C MET A 348 7.92 10.74 30.15
N GLY A 349 8.46 9.62 29.65
CA GLY A 349 7.64 8.52 29.10
C GLY A 349 6.98 8.84 27.75
N ILE A 350 7.44 9.89 27.06
CA ILE A 350 6.99 10.21 25.69
C ILE A 350 7.75 9.34 24.69
N LEU A 351 9.05 9.17 24.92
CA LEU A 351 9.92 8.33 24.10
C LEU A 351 10.41 7.10 24.88
N GLU A 352 10.74 6.03 24.17
CA GLU A 352 11.47 4.90 24.70
C GLU A 352 12.85 4.83 24.04
N LYS A 353 13.91 4.90 24.84
CA LYS A 353 15.27 4.75 24.36
C LYS A 353 15.62 3.28 24.17
N ARG A 354 15.90 2.87 22.94
CA ARG A 354 16.36 1.52 22.58
C ARG A 354 17.80 1.53 22.08
N MET A 355 18.55 0.49 22.43
CA MET A 355 19.92 0.28 21.96
C MET A 355 19.94 -0.87 20.96
N ILE A 356 20.23 -0.57 19.70
CA ILE A 356 20.30 -1.57 18.61
C ILE A 356 21.70 -1.49 17.99
N GLN A 357 22.47 -2.57 18.13
CA GLN A 357 23.85 -2.69 17.60
C GLN A 357 24.74 -1.46 17.91
N GLY A 358 24.70 -1.00 19.16
CA GLY A 358 25.51 0.13 19.63
C GLY A 358 24.96 1.53 19.29
N ASN A 359 23.83 1.63 18.58
CA ASN A 359 23.18 2.89 18.26
C ASN A 359 21.94 3.13 19.14
N SER A 360 21.76 4.36 19.62
CA SER A 360 20.55 4.77 20.36
C SER A 360 19.45 5.22 19.40
N TYR A 361 18.27 4.63 19.57
CA TYR A 361 17.01 4.96 18.91
C TYR A 361 16.01 5.44 19.94
N TYR A 362 15.15 6.38 19.58
CA TYR A 362 14.08 6.90 20.43
C TYR A 362 12.76 6.65 19.73
N LEU A 363 12.00 5.71 20.28
CA LEU A 363 10.69 5.31 19.79
C LEU A 363 9.63 6.26 20.37
N ASN A 364 8.82 6.88 19.50
CA ASN A 364 7.65 7.64 19.94
C ASN A 364 6.52 6.70 20.37
N LEU A 365 6.34 6.53 21.68
CA LEU A 365 5.47 5.49 22.25
C LEU A 365 4.02 5.65 21.82
N GLU A 366 3.49 6.87 21.84
CA GLU A 366 2.09 7.13 21.52
C GLU A 366 1.83 7.00 20.01
N LEU A 367 2.72 7.52 19.17
CA LEU A 367 2.61 7.31 17.73
C LEU A 367 2.70 5.83 17.37
N TYR A 368 3.63 5.09 17.99
CA TYR A 368 3.75 3.65 17.76
C TYR A 368 2.51 2.88 18.21
N ARG A 369 1.91 3.23 19.35
CA ARG A 369 0.64 2.65 19.80
C ARG A 369 -0.45 2.86 18.76
N ILE A 370 -0.64 4.11 18.32
CA ILE A 370 -1.63 4.46 17.30
C ILE A 370 -1.37 3.70 15.98
N LEU A 371 -0.10 3.50 15.61
CA LEU A 371 0.26 2.77 14.39
C LEU A 371 0.25 1.24 14.54
N SER A 372 0.13 0.69 15.75
CA SER A 372 0.14 -0.76 15.97
C SER A 372 -1.27 -1.35 16.10
N GLU A 373 -2.22 -0.54 16.58
CA GLU A 373 -3.65 -0.88 16.59
C GLU A 373 -4.19 -1.07 15.16
#